data_AF-A0A2G9YZ44-F1
#
_entry.id   AF-A0A2G9YZ44-F1
#
_cell.length_a   1.000
_cell.length_b   1.000
_cell.length_c   1.000
_cell.angle_alpha   90.00
_cell.angle_beta   90.00
_cell.angle_gamma   90.00
#
_symmetry.space_group_name_H-M   'P 1'
#
loop_
_entity.id
_entity.type
_entity.pdbx_description
1 polymer ?
#
loop_
_entity_poly.entity_id
_entity_poly.type
_entity_poly.pdbx_seq_one_letter_code
_entity_poly.pdbx_strand_id
1 'polypeptide(L)' 'MLGERSTTEIHRTEDSEGIPKLKKDATRGGRVAGNARKELEKELKRPIVSKANYLPKSRKKLKR' A
#
# COMPACT_ATOMS: atom_id res chain seq x y z
N MET A 1 7.19 -1.71 4.95
CA MET A 1 6.88 -0.78 3.83
C MET A 1 6.38 0.57 4.35
N LEU A 2 6.41 1.67 3.58
CA LEU A 2 5.93 2.99 4.06
C LEU A 2 4.44 2.98 4.46
N GLY A 3 3.59 2.35 3.64
CA GLY A 3 2.14 2.27 3.91
C GLY A 3 1.79 1.39 5.10
N GLU A 4 2.56 0.33 5.33
CA GLU A 4 2.45 -0.55 6.50
C GLU A 4 2.77 0.23 7.78
N ARG A 5 3.94 0.89 7.83
CA ARG A 5 4.28 1.74 8.99
C ARG A 5 3.28 2.87 9.20
N SER A 6 2.86 3.54 8.13
CA SER A 6 1.86 4.61 8.22
C SER A 6 0.55 4.11 8.83
N THR A 7 0.08 2.93 8.40
CA THR A 7 -1.14 2.31 8.95
C THR A 7 -0.96 1.96 10.42
N THR A 8 0.19 1.37 10.80
CA THR A 8 0.48 1.00 12.19
C THR A 8 0.54 2.21 13.11
N GLU A 9 1.19 3.30 12.68
CA GLU A 9 1.30 4.52 13.49
C GLU A 9 -0.07 5.21 13.64
N ILE A 10 -0.90 5.23 12.58
CA ILE A 10 -2.27 5.74 12.65
C ILE A 10 -3.11 4.90 13.61
N HIS A 11 -3.06 3.57 13.48
CA HIS A 11 -3.78 2.67 14.37
C HIS A 11 -3.36 2.83 15.83
N ARG A 12 -2.05 2.93 16.11
CA ARG A 12 -1.52 3.15 17.46
C ARG A 12 -1.93 4.50 18.04
N THR A 13 -2.07 5.53 17.20
CA THR A 13 -2.44 6.88 17.63
C THR A 13 -3.95 7.00 17.88
N GLU A 14 -4.77 6.40 17.01
CA GLU A 14 -6.24 6.46 17.13
C GLU A 14 -6.83 5.35 18.01
N ASP A 15 -6.00 4.41 18.48
CA ASP A 15 -6.38 3.20 19.23
C ASP A 15 -7.60 2.51 18.61
N SER A 16 -7.50 2.30 17.30
CA SER A 16 -8.65 1.94 16.49
C SER A 16 -9.04 0.48 16.69
N GLU A 17 -10.19 0.28 17.31
CA GLU A 17 -10.75 -1.06 17.51
C GLU A 17 -11.84 -1.43 16.49
N GLY A 18 -11.87 -2.72 16.14
CA GLY A 18 -12.88 -3.30 15.26
C GLY A 18 -12.65 -3.06 13.76
N ILE A 19 -13.22 -3.97 12.96
CA ILE A 19 -13.12 -3.98 11.49
C ILE A 19 -13.41 -2.61 10.82
N PRO A 20 -14.47 -1.86 11.16
CA PRO A 20 -14.78 -0.62 10.46
C PRO A 20 -13.74 0.49 10.68
N LYS A 21 -13.13 0.59 11.87
CA LYS A 21 -12.07 1.58 12.14
C LYS A 21 -10.74 1.15 11.51
N LEU A 22 -10.35 -0.11 11.70
CA LEU A 22 -9.13 -0.67 11.08
C LEU A 22 -9.12 -0.51 9.56
N LYS A 23 -10.28 -0.65 8.91
CA LYS A 23 -10.42 -0.41 7.46
C LYS A 23 -10.14 1.06 7.09
N LYS A 24 -10.56 2.01 7.93
CA LYS A 24 -10.30 3.44 7.72
C LYS A 24 -8.81 3.74 7.89
N ASP A 25 -8.15 3.16 8.89
CA ASP A 25 -6.72 3.35 9.13
C ASP A 25 -5.88 2.81 7.98
N ALA A 26 -6.18 1.60 7.52
CA ALA A 26 -5.52 1.01 6.36
C ALA A 26 -5.69 1.87 5.10
N THR A 27 -6.89 2.45 4.92
CA THR A 27 -7.14 3.39 3.81
C THR A 27 -6.32 4.66 3.95
N ARG A 28 -6.17 5.21 5.17
CA ARG A 28 -5.35 6.40 5.44
C ARG A 28 -3.86 6.10 5.23
N GLY A 29 -3.33 5.03 5.80
CA GLY A 29 -1.93 4.65 5.64
C GLY A 29 -1.56 4.34 4.18
N GLY A 30 -2.47 3.67 3.45
CA GLY A 30 -2.33 3.47 2.00
C GLY A 30 -2.32 4.78 1.21
N ARG A 31 -3.14 5.76 1.60
CA ARG A 31 -3.17 7.09 0.97
C ARG A 31 -1.86 7.85 1.18
N VAL A 32 -1.32 7.83 2.39
CA VAL A 32 -0.02 8.47 2.72
C VAL A 32 1.08 7.88 1.83
N ALA A 33 1.18 6.55 1.74
CA ALA A 33 2.16 5.91 0.87
C ALA A 33 1.93 6.18 -0.62
N GLY A 34 0.67 6.24 -1.06
CA GLY A 34 0.34 6.60 -2.43
C GLY A 34 0.74 8.03 -2.78
N ASN A 35 0.58 8.97 -1.85
CA ASN A 35 0.97 10.37 -2.04
C ASN A 35 2.50 10.50 -2.08
N ALA A 36 3.21 9.91 -1.12
CA ALA A 36 4.68 9.89 -1.11
C ALA A 36 5.25 9.31 -2.41
N ARG A 37 4.65 8.22 -2.93
CA ARG A 37 5.02 7.67 -4.25
C ARG A 37 4.83 8.70 -5.36
N LYS A 38 3.68 9.37 -5.43
CA LYS A 38 3.39 10.36 -6.48
C LYS A 38 4.34 11.55 -6.42
N GLU A 39 4.68 12.03 -5.23
CA GLU A 39 5.65 13.11 -5.05
C GLU A 39 7.04 12.69 -5.54
N LEU A 40 7.48 11.50 -5.16
CA LEU A 40 8.74 10.95 -5.63
C LEU A 40 8.77 10.72 -7.15
N GLU A 41 7.67 10.26 -7.74
CA GLU A 41 7.54 10.11 -9.21
C GLU A 41 7.62 11.46 -9.93
N LYS A 42 7.07 12.53 -9.35
CA LYS A 42 7.19 13.89 -9.90
C LYS A 42 8.62 14.40 -9.85
N GLU A 43 9.30 14.20 -8.72
CA GLU A 43 10.68 14.67 -8.53
C GLU A 43 11.67 13.92 -9.43
N LEU A 44 11.50 12.59 -9.55
CA LEU A 44 12.33 11.76 -10.40
C LEU A 44 11.99 11.84 -11.90
N LYS A 45 10.88 12.48 -12.27
CA LYS A 45 10.34 12.58 -13.64
C LYS A 45 10.20 11.23 -14.35
N ARG A 46 10.08 10.14 -13.59
CA ARG A 46 9.92 8.77 -14.11
C ARG A 46 8.96 7.96 -13.24
N PRO A 47 8.18 7.05 -13.82
CA PRO A 47 7.30 6.18 -13.05
C PRO A 47 8.12 5.18 -12.22
N ILE A 48 7.79 5.04 -10.94
CA ILE A 48 8.38 4.00 -10.06
C ILE A 48 7.63 2.68 -10.25
N VAL A 49 6.33 2.75 -10.51
CA VAL A 49 5.50 1.59 -10.81
C VAL A 49 5.16 1.56 -12.29
N SER A 50 5.38 0.41 -12.93
CA SER A 50 5.01 0.18 -14.32
C SER A 50 4.15 -1.08 -14.41
N LYS A 51 3.13 -1.05 -15.29
CA LYS A 51 2.31 -2.24 -15.57
C LYS A 51 3.12 -3.38 -16.21
N ALA A 52 4.27 -3.07 -16.79
CA ALA A 52 5.15 -4.05 -17.43
C ALA A 52 5.97 -4.85 -16.40
N ASN A 53 6.13 -4.37 -15.16
CA ASN A 53 6.82 -5.10 -14.10
C ASN A 53 5.89 -6.10 -13.37
N TYR A 54 4.89 -6.64 -14.06
CA TYR A 54 4.03 -7.70 -13.53
C TYR A 54 4.64 -9.05 -13.87
N LEU A 55 5.02 -9.82 -12.85
CA LEU A 55 5.42 -11.22 -13.05
C LEU A 55 4.21 -11.99 -13.63
N PRO A 56 4.35 -12.66 -14.79
CA PRO A 56 3.26 -13.45 -15.34
C PRO A 56 2.83 -14.48 -14.29
N LYS A 57 1.52 -14.55 -14.01
CA LYS A 57 0.96 -15.53 -13.07
C LYS A 57 1.35 -16.92 -13.53
N SER A 58 2.35 -17.53 -12.88
CA SER A 58 2.64 -18.94 -13.08
C SER A 58 1.38 -19.70 -12.63
N ARG A 59 0.58 -20.19 -13.58
CA ARG A 59 -0.48 -21.16 -13.30
C ARG A 59 0.18 -22.47 -12.89
N LYS A 60 0.72 -22.54 -11.67
CA LYS A 60 0.90 -23.84 -11.03
C LYS A 60 -0.51 -24.32 -10.71
N LYS A 61 -1.06 -25.11 -11.64
CA LYS A 61 -2.20 -25.98 -11.39
C LYS A 61 -1.86 -26.72 -10.09
N LEU A 62 -2.56 -26.38 -9.01
CA LEU A 62 -2.60 -27.22 -7.83
C LEU A 62 -3.31 -28.49 -8.30
N LYS A 63 -2.53 -29.50 -8.70
CA LYS A 63 -3.05 -30.85 -8.93
C LYS A 63 -3.59 -31.31 -7.58
N ARG A 64 -4.92 -31.38 -7.47
CA ARG A 64 -5.57 -32.26 -6.50
C ARG A 64 -5.42 -33.70 -6.97
#